data_AF-A0A5N7WAJ2-F1
#
_entry.id   AF-A0A5N7WAJ2-F1
#
_cell.length_a   1.000
_cell.length_b   1.000
_cell.length_c   1.000
_cell.angle_alpha   90.00
_cell.angle_beta   90.00
_cell.angle_gamma   90.00
#
_symmetry.space_group_name_H-M   'P 1'
#
loop_
_entity.id
_entity.type
_entity.pdbx_description
1 polymer ?
#
loop_
_entity_poly.entity_id
_entity_poly.type
_entity_poly.pdbx_seq_one_letter_code
_entity_poly.pdbx_strand_id
1 'polypeptide(L)'
;MGNRSRAIRRQPTEKARISIDPRRRKPGDTQMSDLEELRTTLASTPDWDSLNAYEMTKRCCAELTKRGQRLPSWMNIRDIIGKGSANDINRGKEDFRREHGDALRKMSGFVKGVPEALAPHILGFWTAAISLVREEFDGQVAEWQAQIERAEAAVAHAEDERDRAVSRAEALQGQIAGLQEAMNTLQGRVDTERAAREQAERMFESNRQELAGQRDELRAALAHSQQELSDAITRLEGVEKHSLLEIDRARTEAQNKIASIEAKAKRESTDYTLEMARVNNQLRDLRAQLASATQQTALQEQENTSMRERLQRAEGQADHLASENARLVAALQEAIAAQRPALRGKSPVIKKRRTPR
;
A
#
# COMPACT_ATOMS: atom_id res chain seq x y z
N MET A 1 -1.14 -36.56 -21.07
CA MET A 1 -0.71 -37.97 -20.98
C MET A 1 -1.84 -38.80 -20.38
N GLY A 2 -2.38 -39.78 -21.13
CA GLY A 2 -3.03 -40.96 -20.54
C GLY A 2 -4.56 -41.09 -20.51
N ASN A 3 -5.28 -40.87 -21.62
CA ASN A 3 -6.65 -41.37 -21.79
C ASN A 3 -6.65 -42.92 -21.86
N ARG A 4 -7.27 -43.60 -20.89
CA ARG A 4 -7.57 -45.04 -20.96
C ARG A 4 -9.08 -45.25 -21.07
N SER A 5 -9.56 -45.24 -22.32
CA SER A 5 -10.89 -45.75 -22.69
C SER A 5 -10.94 -47.26 -22.48
N ARG A 6 -11.75 -47.73 -21.52
CA ARG A 6 -12.10 -49.15 -21.39
C ARG A 6 -13.21 -49.50 -22.38
N ALA A 7 -12.84 -50.26 -23.40
CA ALA A 7 -13.76 -50.89 -24.34
C ALA A 7 -14.57 -51.99 -23.63
N ILE A 8 -15.89 -51.79 -23.56
CA ILE A 8 -16.85 -52.81 -23.13
C ILE A 8 -17.14 -53.73 -24.31
N ARG A 9 -16.62 -54.96 -24.24
CA ARG A 9 -16.79 -56.02 -25.22
C ARG A 9 -18.21 -56.60 -25.10
N ARG A 10 -19.12 -56.21 -26.00
CA ARG A 10 -20.47 -56.80 -26.12
C ARG A 10 -20.35 -58.23 -26.66
N GLN A 11 -20.90 -59.20 -25.93
CA GLN A 11 -21.07 -60.59 -26.42
C GLN A 11 -22.26 -60.66 -27.39
N PRO A 12 -22.24 -61.54 -28.41
CA PRO A 12 -23.38 -61.74 -29.31
C PRO A 12 -24.43 -62.67 -28.68
N THR A 13 -25.69 -62.25 -28.78
CA THR A 13 -26.87 -62.98 -28.33
C THR A 13 -27.14 -64.22 -29.18
N GLU A 14 -27.17 -65.37 -28.50
CA GLU A 14 -27.56 -66.66 -29.06
C GLU A 14 -29.07 -66.65 -29.35
N LYS A 15 -29.42 -66.77 -30.64
CA LYS A 15 -30.81 -66.85 -31.11
C LYS A 15 -31.42 -68.18 -30.65
N ALA A 16 -32.27 -68.11 -29.62
CA ALA A 16 -33.15 -69.21 -29.23
C ALA A 16 -34.07 -69.59 -30.41
N ARG A 17 -33.86 -70.78 -30.97
CA ARG A 17 -34.79 -71.43 -31.90
C ARG A 17 -36.04 -71.84 -31.12
N ILE A 18 -37.13 -71.10 -31.32
CA ILE A 18 -38.46 -71.49 -30.86
C ILE A 18 -38.92 -72.65 -31.75
N SER A 19 -38.80 -73.87 -31.24
CA SER A 19 -39.41 -75.07 -31.81
C SER A 19 -40.90 -75.04 -31.45
N ILE A 20 -41.75 -74.71 -32.42
CA ILE A 20 -43.21 -74.73 -32.27
C ILE A 20 -43.66 -76.18 -32.43
N ASP A 21 -43.99 -76.82 -31.30
CA ASP A 21 -44.62 -78.13 -31.26
C ASP A 21 -46.08 -78.03 -31.74
N PRO A 22 -46.50 -78.71 -32.82
CA PRO A 22 -47.85 -78.65 -33.38
C PRO A 22 -48.92 -79.34 -32.51
N ARG A 23 -48.57 -79.91 -31.34
CA ARG A 23 -49.53 -80.51 -30.39
C ARG A 23 -49.95 -79.58 -29.25
N ARG A 24 -49.43 -78.35 -29.16
CA ARG A 24 -49.94 -77.30 -28.26
C ARG A 24 -50.97 -76.41 -28.97
N ARG A 25 -52.20 -76.91 -29.13
CA ARG A 25 -53.36 -76.02 -29.33
C ARG A 25 -53.50 -75.16 -28.07
N LYS A 26 -53.58 -73.84 -28.23
CA LYS A 26 -53.82 -72.92 -27.11
C LYS A 26 -55.19 -73.24 -26.51
N PRO A 27 -55.36 -73.25 -25.17
CA PRO A 27 -56.65 -73.48 -24.51
C PRO A 27 -57.78 -72.53 -24.94
N GLY A 28 -57.45 -71.41 -25.61
CA GLY A 28 -58.42 -70.39 -26.04
C GLY A 28 -59.15 -70.67 -27.36
N ASP A 29 -58.57 -71.44 -28.28
CA ASP A 29 -59.20 -71.67 -29.61
C ASP A 29 -60.41 -72.62 -29.53
N THR A 30 -60.38 -73.58 -28.60
CA THR A 30 -61.52 -74.48 -28.33
C THR A 30 -62.65 -73.73 -27.59
N GLN A 31 -62.31 -72.82 -26.68
CA GLN A 31 -63.30 -72.07 -25.88
C GLN A 31 -64.12 -71.08 -26.71
N MET A 32 -63.55 -70.48 -27.76
CA MET A 32 -64.31 -69.57 -28.63
C MET A 32 -65.37 -70.29 -29.48
N SER A 33 -65.05 -71.48 -30.02
CA SER A 33 -66.00 -72.31 -30.77
C SER A 33 -67.18 -72.73 -29.88
N ASP A 34 -66.90 -73.13 -28.64
CA ASP A 34 -67.91 -73.58 -27.67
C ASP A 34 -68.89 -72.47 -27.27
N LEU A 35 -68.43 -71.22 -27.22
CA LEU A 35 -69.25 -70.05 -26.87
C LEU A 35 -70.16 -69.61 -28.02
N GLU A 36 -69.69 -69.69 -29.26
CA GLU A 36 -70.51 -69.40 -30.45
C GLU A 36 -71.60 -70.47 -30.66
N GLU A 37 -71.28 -71.74 -30.45
CA GLU A 37 -72.27 -72.82 -30.46
C GLU A 37 -73.32 -72.65 -29.36
N LEU A 38 -72.90 -72.26 -28.15
CA LEU A 38 -73.80 -71.96 -27.05
C LEU A 38 -74.75 -70.81 -27.40
N ARG A 39 -74.22 -69.72 -27.95
CA ARG A 39 -75.02 -68.57 -28.39
C ARG A 39 -76.05 -68.97 -29.45
N THR A 40 -75.64 -69.79 -30.42
CA THR A 40 -76.52 -70.30 -31.48
C THR A 40 -77.62 -71.19 -30.93
N THR A 41 -77.29 -72.07 -29.98
CA THR A 41 -78.25 -72.96 -29.32
C THR A 41 -79.28 -72.15 -28.52
N LEU A 42 -78.82 -71.16 -27.75
CA LEU A 42 -79.71 -70.30 -26.96
C LEU A 42 -80.64 -69.48 -27.87
N ALA A 43 -80.11 -68.92 -28.96
CA ALA A 43 -80.90 -68.15 -29.95
C ALA A 43 -81.95 -69.01 -30.69
N SER A 44 -81.75 -70.32 -30.80
CA SER A 44 -82.73 -71.24 -31.38
C SER A 44 -83.92 -71.56 -30.44
N THR A 45 -83.89 -71.10 -29.19
CA THR A 45 -84.96 -71.36 -28.22
C THR A 45 -86.17 -70.48 -28.52
N PRO A 46 -87.41 -71.00 -28.45
CA PRO A 46 -88.60 -70.18 -28.57
C PRO A 46 -88.58 -68.99 -27.62
N ASP A 47 -89.01 -67.84 -28.15
CA ASP A 47 -89.13 -66.57 -27.44
C ASP A 47 -87.82 -65.96 -26.91
N TRP A 48 -86.64 -66.42 -27.37
CA TRP A 48 -85.34 -65.96 -26.86
C TRP A 48 -85.19 -64.43 -26.84
N ASP A 49 -85.57 -63.76 -27.93
CA ASP A 49 -85.39 -62.31 -28.07
C ASP A 49 -86.34 -61.48 -27.19
N SER A 50 -87.51 -62.03 -26.83
CA SER A 50 -88.51 -61.36 -25.99
C SER A 50 -88.23 -61.45 -24.48
N LEU A 51 -87.32 -62.35 -24.07
CA LEU A 51 -86.92 -62.50 -22.67
C LEU A 51 -86.15 -61.29 -22.15
N ASN A 52 -86.29 -61.03 -20.84
CA ASN A 52 -85.44 -60.07 -20.17
C ASN A 52 -84.03 -60.65 -19.89
N ALA A 53 -83.07 -59.79 -19.53
CA ALA A 53 -81.69 -60.22 -19.30
C ALA A 53 -81.56 -61.23 -18.14
N TYR A 54 -82.42 -61.15 -17.14
CA TYR A 54 -82.47 -62.10 -16.02
C TYR A 54 -82.89 -63.50 -16.49
N GLU A 55 -83.94 -63.62 -17.29
CA GLU A 55 -84.46 -64.86 -17.85
C GLU A 55 -83.48 -65.49 -18.84
N MET A 56 -82.87 -64.69 -19.73
CA MET A 56 -81.83 -65.15 -20.64
C MET A 56 -80.60 -65.64 -19.86
N THR A 57 -80.23 -64.97 -18.76
CA THR A 57 -79.16 -65.41 -17.88
C THR A 57 -79.46 -66.78 -17.27
N LYS A 58 -80.68 -67.00 -16.76
CA LYS A 58 -81.07 -68.30 -16.18
C LYS A 58 -81.04 -69.42 -17.22
N ARG A 59 -81.54 -69.17 -18.44
CA ARG A 59 -81.49 -70.15 -19.55
C ARG A 59 -80.05 -70.42 -20.01
N CYS A 60 -79.21 -69.39 -20.10
CA CYS A 60 -77.78 -69.53 -20.39
C CYS A 60 -77.06 -70.36 -19.32
N CYS A 61 -77.31 -70.09 -18.04
CA CYS A 61 -76.76 -70.89 -16.94
C CYS A 61 -77.24 -72.34 -16.96
N ALA A 62 -78.51 -72.58 -17.28
CA ALA A 62 -79.05 -73.93 -17.40
C ALA A 62 -78.37 -74.73 -18.51
N GLU A 63 -78.15 -74.10 -19.67
CA GLU A 63 -77.51 -74.73 -20.82
C GLU A 63 -76.01 -74.99 -20.57
N LEU A 64 -75.31 -74.06 -19.93
CA LEU A 64 -73.93 -74.26 -19.47
C LEU A 64 -73.80 -75.43 -18.50
N THR A 65 -74.71 -75.53 -17.53
CA THR A 65 -74.73 -76.63 -16.55
C THR A 65 -75.03 -77.97 -17.21
N LYS A 66 -75.96 -78.04 -18.18
CA LYS A 66 -76.21 -79.28 -18.94
C LYS A 66 -74.98 -79.77 -19.69
N ARG A 67 -74.15 -78.84 -20.19
CA ARG A 67 -72.88 -79.14 -20.87
C ARG A 67 -71.73 -79.45 -19.90
N GLY A 68 -71.98 -79.44 -18.59
CA GLY A 68 -70.94 -79.65 -17.57
C GLY A 68 -69.93 -78.50 -17.46
N GLN A 69 -70.22 -77.33 -18.03
CA GLN A 69 -69.33 -76.18 -18.01
C GLN A 69 -69.50 -75.35 -16.72
N ARG A 70 -68.39 -74.77 -16.24
CA ARG A 70 -68.43 -73.85 -15.10
C ARG A 70 -69.16 -72.56 -15.48
N LEU A 71 -70.04 -72.08 -14.59
CA LEU A 71 -70.70 -70.78 -14.77
C LEU A 71 -69.66 -69.63 -14.81
N PRO A 72 -69.55 -68.89 -15.94
CA PRO A 72 -68.49 -67.92 -16.16
C PRO A 72 -68.78 -66.57 -15.46
N SER A 73 -67.89 -65.59 -15.62
CA SER A 73 -68.07 -64.23 -15.08
C SER A 73 -69.36 -63.58 -15.66
N TRP A 74 -69.90 -62.57 -14.98
CA TRP A 74 -71.09 -61.87 -15.48
C TRP A 74 -70.84 -61.18 -16.83
N MET A 75 -69.61 -60.73 -17.09
CA MET A 75 -69.19 -60.12 -18.37
C MET A 75 -69.32 -61.15 -19.50
N ASN A 76 -68.79 -62.35 -19.31
CA ASN A 76 -68.88 -63.40 -20.34
C ASN A 76 -70.33 -63.84 -20.59
N ILE A 77 -71.18 -63.90 -19.55
CA ILE A 77 -72.61 -64.19 -19.74
C ILE A 77 -73.27 -63.07 -20.55
N ARG A 78 -72.93 -61.80 -20.27
CA ARG A 78 -73.43 -60.65 -21.02
C ARG A 78 -73.05 -60.73 -22.50
N ASP A 79 -71.84 -61.16 -22.81
CA ASP A 79 -71.37 -61.33 -24.19
C ASP A 79 -72.15 -62.43 -24.93
N ILE A 80 -72.56 -63.48 -24.22
CA ILE A 80 -73.38 -64.58 -24.78
C ILE A 80 -74.83 -64.13 -25.03
N ILE A 81 -75.45 -63.45 -24.05
CA ILE A 81 -76.89 -63.09 -24.11
C ILE A 81 -77.14 -61.72 -24.76
N GLY A 82 -76.10 -60.90 -24.95
CA GLY A 82 -76.13 -59.61 -25.64
C GLY A 82 -76.70 -58.42 -24.85
N LYS A 83 -77.33 -58.63 -23.69
CA LYS A 83 -77.96 -57.55 -22.89
C LYS A 83 -77.94 -57.83 -21.38
N GLY A 84 -78.16 -56.79 -20.57
CA GLY A 84 -78.29 -56.90 -19.10
C GLY A 84 -77.26 -56.10 -18.30
N SER A 85 -77.65 -55.68 -17.11
CA SER A 85 -76.74 -55.06 -16.13
C SER A 85 -76.00 -56.14 -15.31
N ALA A 86 -74.89 -55.77 -14.68
CA ALA A 86 -74.18 -56.65 -13.77
C ALA A 86 -75.08 -57.18 -12.63
N ASN A 87 -76.05 -56.35 -12.19
CA ASN A 87 -76.98 -56.72 -11.12
C ASN A 87 -77.99 -57.77 -11.60
N ASP A 88 -78.60 -57.59 -12.78
CA ASP A 88 -79.59 -58.54 -13.33
C ASP A 88 -78.96 -59.90 -13.62
N ILE A 89 -77.73 -59.90 -14.15
CA ILE A 89 -77.00 -61.13 -14.48
C ILE A 89 -76.54 -61.84 -13.22
N ASN A 90 -75.97 -61.14 -12.23
CA ASN A 90 -75.55 -61.79 -10.98
C ASN A 90 -76.74 -62.33 -10.20
N ARG A 91 -77.86 -61.60 -10.15
CA ARG A 91 -79.11 -62.09 -9.55
C ARG A 91 -79.62 -63.33 -10.27
N GLY A 92 -79.65 -63.33 -11.61
CA GLY A 92 -80.04 -64.50 -12.41
C GLY A 92 -79.16 -65.71 -12.16
N LYS A 93 -77.83 -65.52 -12.07
CA LYS A 93 -76.87 -66.60 -11.73
C LYS A 93 -77.11 -67.16 -10.34
N GLU A 94 -77.32 -66.28 -9.36
CA GLU A 94 -77.50 -66.68 -7.97
C GLU A 94 -78.82 -67.43 -7.76
N ASP A 95 -79.92 -66.91 -8.31
CA ASP A 95 -81.23 -67.56 -8.23
C ASP A 95 -81.22 -68.89 -8.99
N PHE A 96 -80.58 -68.98 -10.17
CA PHE A 96 -80.38 -70.25 -10.86
C PHE A 96 -79.60 -71.26 -10.00
N ARG A 97 -78.50 -70.86 -9.37
CA ARG A 97 -77.73 -71.75 -8.49
C ARG A 97 -78.56 -72.23 -7.30
N ARG A 98 -79.36 -71.34 -6.71
CA ARG A 98 -80.24 -71.68 -5.58
C ARG A 98 -81.32 -72.67 -6.02
N GLU A 99 -82.05 -72.38 -7.09
CA GLU A 99 -83.10 -73.26 -7.63
C GLU A 99 -82.55 -74.60 -8.11
N HIS A 100 -81.38 -74.60 -8.77
CA HIS A 100 -80.73 -75.84 -9.21
C HIS A 100 -80.23 -76.66 -8.02
N GLY A 101 -79.66 -76.01 -7.00
CA GLY A 101 -79.28 -76.65 -5.73
C GLY A 101 -80.48 -77.25 -5.01
N ASP A 102 -81.61 -76.53 -4.94
CA ASP A 102 -82.85 -77.02 -4.35
C ASP A 102 -83.47 -78.16 -5.19
N ALA A 103 -83.39 -78.11 -6.52
CA ALA A 103 -83.80 -79.20 -7.40
C ALA A 103 -82.96 -80.45 -7.18
N LEU A 104 -81.63 -80.33 -7.08
CA LEU A 104 -80.73 -81.44 -6.77
C LEU A 104 -80.97 -82.01 -5.37
N ARG A 105 -81.24 -81.17 -4.37
CA ARG A 105 -81.63 -81.61 -3.01
C ARG A 105 -82.96 -82.36 -3.00
N LYS A 106 -83.93 -81.93 -3.82
CA LYS A 106 -85.23 -82.60 -4.01
C LYS A 106 -85.13 -83.88 -4.85
N MET A 107 -84.10 -84.03 -5.67
CA MET A 107 -83.69 -85.31 -6.25
C MET A 107 -83.02 -86.22 -5.18
N SER A 108 -83.55 -86.23 -3.96
CA SER A 108 -83.21 -87.21 -2.94
C SER A 108 -83.88 -88.53 -3.31
N GLY A 109 -83.17 -89.31 -4.13
CA GLY A 109 -83.61 -90.61 -4.62
C GLY A 109 -82.71 -91.03 -5.78
N PHE A 110 -82.37 -92.31 -5.85
CA PHE A 110 -81.53 -92.80 -6.94
C PHE A 110 -82.21 -92.54 -8.28
N VAL A 111 -81.44 -92.11 -9.29
CA VAL A 111 -81.98 -91.70 -10.61
C VAL A 111 -82.92 -92.79 -11.13
N LYS A 112 -84.15 -92.39 -11.48
CA LYS A 112 -85.22 -93.28 -11.96
C LYS A 112 -84.68 -94.08 -13.16
N GLY A 113 -84.49 -95.40 -12.98
CA GLY A 113 -83.94 -96.29 -14.01
C GLY A 113 -82.66 -97.03 -13.63
N VAL A 114 -82.01 -96.71 -12.50
CA VAL A 114 -80.89 -97.51 -11.99
C VAL A 114 -81.42 -98.61 -11.06
N PRO A 115 -81.07 -99.89 -11.28
CA PRO A 115 -81.38 -100.97 -10.36
C PRO A 115 -80.86 -100.70 -8.95
N GLU A 116 -81.68 -100.96 -7.93
CA GLU A 116 -81.35 -100.71 -6.52
C GLU A 116 -80.07 -101.44 -6.07
N ALA A 117 -79.76 -102.59 -6.68
CA ALA A 117 -78.52 -103.33 -6.46
C ALA A 117 -77.24 -102.59 -6.91
N LEU A 118 -77.33 -101.68 -7.90
CA LEU A 118 -76.18 -100.91 -8.41
C LEU A 118 -75.98 -99.58 -7.68
N ALA A 119 -76.99 -99.12 -6.95
CA ALA A 119 -76.93 -97.88 -6.18
C ALA A 119 -75.72 -97.76 -5.23
N PRO A 120 -75.40 -98.78 -4.38
CA PRO A 120 -74.24 -98.69 -3.49
C PRO A 120 -72.90 -98.66 -4.24
N HIS A 121 -72.80 -99.28 -5.41
CA HIS A 121 -71.58 -99.27 -6.21
C HIS A 121 -71.31 -97.91 -6.84
N ILE A 122 -72.32 -97.29 -7.44
CA ILE A 122 -72.21 -95.94 -8.02
C ILE A 122 -71.92 -94.92 -6.92
N LEU A 123 -72.57 -95.04 -5.76
CA LEU A 123 -72.28 -94.19 -4.60
C LEU A 123 -70.82 -94.37 -4.16
N GLY A 124 -70.31 -95.61 -4.11
CA GLY A 124 -68.93 -95.92 -3.78
C GLY A 124 -67.91 -95.33 -4.78
N PHE A 125 -68.19 -95.40 -6.08
CA PHE A 125 -67.35 -94.76 -7.10
C PHE A 125 -67.35 -93.23 -6.95
N TRP A 126 -68.51 -92.63 -6.67
CA TRP A 126 -68.63 -91.19 -6.49
C TRP A 126 -67.92 -90.70 -5.22
N THR A 127 -68.05 -91.41 -4.10
CA THR A 127 -67.35 -91.06 -2.87
C THR A 127 -65.84 -91.21 -3.03
N ALA A 128 -65.36 -92.26 -3.71
CA ALA A 128 -63.95 -92.44 -4.03
C ALA A 128 -63.41 -91.35 -4.97
N ALA A 129 -64.19 -90.94 -5.98
CA ALA A 129 -63.83 -89.84 -6.86
C ALA A 129 -63.73 -88.50 -6.10
N ILE A 130 -64.69 -88.22 -5.20
CA ILE A 130 -64.63 -87.02 -4.35
C ILE A 130 -63.43 -87.06 -3.42
N SER A 131 -63.12 -88.19 -2.79
CA SER A 131 -61.97 -88.27 -1.88
C SER A 131 -60.65 -88.00 -2.61
N LEU A 132 -60.48 -88.56 -3.82
CA LEU A 132 -59.30 -88.31 -4.64
C LEU A 132 -59.17 -86.84 -5.02
N VAL A 133 -60.25 -86.21 -5.49
CA VAL A 133 -60.24 -84.79 -5.87
C VAL A 133 -59.99 -83.89 -4.66
N ARG A 134 -60.49 -84.25 -3.48
CA ARG A 134 -60.21 -83.51 -2.24
C ARG A 134 -58.73 -83.58 -1.86
N GLU A 135 -58.13 -84.76 -1.94
CA GLU A 135 -56.71 -84.94 -1.64
C GLU A 135 -55.83 -84.13 -2.60
N GLU A 136 -56.12 -84.14 -3.91
CA GLU A 136 -55.42 -83.31 -4.89
C GLU A 136 -55.61 -81.81 -4.62
N PHE A 137 -56.83 -81.38 -4.26
CA PHE A 137 -57.12 -79.98 -3.95
C PHE A 137 -56.41 -79.52 -2.68
N ASP A 138 -56.41 -80.32 -1.62
CA ASP A 138 -55.71 -80.02 -0.37
C ASP A 138 -54.19 -79.93 -0.60
N GLY A 139 -53.64 -80.80 -1.45
CA GLY A 139 -52.26 -80.71 -1.92
C GLY A 139 -51.95 -79.40 -2.64
N GLN A 140 -52.83 -78.95 -3.55
CA GLN A 140 -52.69 -77.65 -4.23
C GLN A 140 -52.79 -76.48 -3.27
N VAL A 141 -53.71 -76.53 -2.30
CA VAL A 141 -53.85 -75.49 -1.27
C VAL A 141 -52.58 -75.39 -0.44
N ALA A 142 -52.00 -76.52 -0.02
CA ALA A 142 -50.74 -76.53 0.73
C ALA A 142 -49.57 -75.96 -0.10
N GLU A 143 -49.50 -76.29 -1.40
CA GLU A 143 -48.49 -75.72 -2.29
C GLU A 143 -48.64 -74.20 -2.45
N TRP A 144 -49.86 -73.71 -2.66
CA TRP A 144 -50.11 -72.26 -2.74
C TRP A 144 -49.80 -71.54 -1.43
N GLN A 145 -50.13 -72.14 -0.28
CA GLN A 145 -49.76 -71.58 1.02
C GLN A 145 -48.24 -71.48 1.16
N ALA A 146 -47.51 -72.54 0.83
CA ALA A 146 -46.05 -72.51 0.85
C ALA A 146 -45.45 -71.49 -0.14
N GLN A 147 -46.09 -71.27 -1.30
CA GLN A 147 -45.68 -70.22 -2.24
C GLN A 147 -45.94 -68.81 -1.68
N ILE A 148 -47.07 -68.60 -1.01
CA ILE A 148 -47.40 -67.33 -0.35
C ILE A 148 -46.39 -67.03 0.76
N GLU A 149 -46.11 -67.98 1.64
CA GLU A 149 -45.14 -67.79 2.74
C GLU A 149 -43.74 -67.45 2.21
N ARG A 150 -43.28 -68.11 1.13
CA ARG A 150 -42.00 -67.76 0.49
C ARG A 150 -42.02 -66.38 -0.14
N ALA A 151 -43.12 -65.98 -0.75
CA ALA A 151 -43.26 -64.65 -1.34
C ALA A 151 -43.27 -63.58 -0.26
N GLU A 152 -43.99 -63.78 0.84
CA GLU A 152 -44.01 -62.86 2.00
C GLU A 152 -42.63 -62.72 2.63
N ALA A 153 -41.90 -63.82 2.83
CA ALA A 153 -40.53 -63.79 3.34
C ALA A 153 -39.57 -63.04 2.39
N ALA A 154 -39.73 -63.22 1.07
CA ALA A 154 -38.94 -62.50 0.07
C ALA A 154 -39.25 -60.99 0.06
N VAL A 155 -40.53 -60.61 0.23
CA VAL A 155 -40.94 -59.21 0.36
C VAL A 155 -40.35 -58.58 1.62
N ALA A 156 -40.45 -59.24 2.77
CA ALA A 156 -39.89 -58.75 4.02
C ALA A 156 -38.37 -58.52 3.92
N HIS A 157 -37.64 -59.46 3.30
CA HIS A 157 -36.20 -59.29 3.06
C HIS A 157 -35.89 -58.11 2.14
N ALA A 158 -36.66 -57.92 1.07
CA ALA A 158 -36.48 -56.81 0.14
C ALA A 158 -36.80 -55.45 0.80
N GLU A 159 -37.79 -55.40 1.70
CA GLU A 159 -38.11 -54.21 2.50
C GLU A 159 -36.97 -53.85 3.46
N ASP A 160 -36.41 -54.84 4.17
CA ASP A 160 -35.23 -54.64 5.03
C ASP A 160 -34.01 -54.13 4.25
N GLU A 161 -33.76 -54.67 3.05
CA GLU A 161 -32.67 -54.20 2.20
C GLU A 161 -32.90 -52.78 1.70
N ARG A 162 -34.14 -52.45 1.31
CA ARG A 162 -34.54 -51.11 0.91
C ARG A 162 -34.31 -50.13 2.05
N ASP A 163 -34.75 -50.45 3.26
CA ASP A 163 -34.65 -49.55 4.41
C ASP A 163 -33.19 -49.30 4.78
N ARG A 164 -32.34 -50.34 4.77
CA ARG A 164 -30.89 -50.18 4.94
C ARG A 164 -30.27 -49.31 3.83
N ALA A 165 -30.72 -49.45 2.59
CA ALA A 165 -30.24 -48.62 1.49
C ALA A 165 -30.66 -47.16 1.64
N VAL A 166 -31.91 -46.90 2.07
CA VAL A 166 -32.44 -45.55 2.35
C VAL A 166 -31.65 -44.91 3.49
N SER A 167 -31.47 -45.59 4.62
CA SER A 167 -30.68 -45.04 5.75
C SER A 167 -29.24 -44.72 5.36
N ARG A 168 -28.60 -45.54 4.51
CA ARG A 168 -27.27 -45.23 3.96
C ARG A 168 -27.29 -44.01 3.04
N ALA A 169 -28.31 -43.87 2.21
CA ALA A 169 -28.46 -42.73 1.31
C ALA A 169 -28.65 -41.43 2.10
N GLU A 170 -29.50 -41.44 3.13
CA GLU A 170 -29.71 -40.30 4.02
C GLU A 170 -28.43 -39.91 4.78
N ALA A 171 -27.68 -40.89 5.30
CA ALA A 171 -26.40 -40.64 5.96
C ALA A 171 -25.38 -39.99 5.01
N LEU A 172 -25.29 -40.48 3.76
CA LEU A 172 -24.41 -39.89 2.74
C LEU A 172 -24.87 -38.48 2.32
N GLN A 173 -26.19 -38.25 2.20
CA GLN A 173 -26.72 -36.92 1.93
C GLN A 173 -26.38 -35.93 3.06
N GLY A 174 -26.48 -36.36 4.32
CA GLY A 174 -26.05 -35.57 5.47
C GLY A 174 -24.55 -35.23 5.43
N GLN A 175 -23.70 -36.20 5.07
CA GLN A 175 -22.26 -35.96 4.89
C GLN A 175 -21.98 -34.97 3.75
N ILE A 176 -22.67 -35.11 2.62
CA ILE A 176 -22.53 -34.18 1.49
C ILE A 176 -22.93 -32.76 1.90
N ALA A 177 -24.06 -32.61 2.60
CA ALA A 177 -24.51 -31.30 3.10
C ALA A 177 -23.48 -30.69 4.06
N GLY A 178 -22.95 -31.47 5.00
CA GLY A 178 -21.90 -31.01 5.92
C GLY A 178 -20.60 -30.61 5.21
N LEU A 179 -20.18 -31.36 4.19
CA LEU A 179 -19.02 -31.01 3.37
C LEU A 179 -19.25 -29.74 2.54
N GLN A 180 -20.46 -29.53 2.03
CA GLN A 180 -20.83 -28.30 1.31
C GLN A 180 -20.80 -27.08 2.23
N GLU A 181 -21.31 -27.20 3.46
CA GLU A 181 -21.24 -26.12 4.45
C GLU A 181 -19.79 -25.79 4.84
N ALA A 182 -18.95 -26.82 5.06
CA ALA A 182 -17.53 -26.63 5.32
C ALA A 182 -16.80 -25.96 4.14
N MET A 183 -17.12 -26.35 2.90
CA MET A 183 -16.58 -25.74 1.70
C MET A 183 -16.96 -24.26 1.60
N ASN A 184 -18.24 -23.93 1.82
CA ASN A 184 -18.72 -22.54 1.80
C ASN A 184 -18.05 -21.69 2.88
N THR A 185 -17.87 -22.26 4.08
CA THR A 185 -17.17 -21.58 5.18
C THR A 185 -15.70 -21.32 4.83
N LEU A 186 -15.00 -22.31 4.28
CA LEU A 186 -13.62 -22.15 3.84
C LEU A 186 -13.49 -21.14 2.70
N GLN A 187 -14.42 -21.17 1.75
CA GLN A 187 -14.46 -20.20 0.65
C GLN A 187 -14.64 -18.77 1.19
N GLY A 188 -15.57 -18.57 2.13
CA GLY A 188 -15.74 -17.28 2.80
C GLY A 188 -14.47 -16.80 3.51
N ARG A 189 -13.74 -17.71 4.19
CA ARG A 189 -12.45 -17.38 4.83
C ARG A 189 -11.38 -16.98 3.82
N VAL A 190 -11.30 -17.69 2.70
CA VAL A 190 -10.35 -17.36 1.62
C VAL A 190 -10.64 -15.97 1.05
N ASP A 191 -11.91 -15.65 0.84
CA ASP A 191 -12.31 -14.35 0.28
C ASP A 191 -12.04 -13.21 1.29
N THR A 192 -12.26 -13.42 2.59
CA THR A 192 -11.88 -12.44 3.62
C THR A 192 -10.36 -12.24 3.72
N GLU A 193 -9.58 -13.31 3.62
CA GLU A 193 -8.11 -13.24 3.62
C GLU A 193 -7.58 -12.51 2.39
N ARG A 194 -8.17 -12.76 1.21
CA ARG A 194 -7.83 -12.03 -0.01
C ARG A 194 -8.12 -10.55 0.13
N ALA A 195 -9.29 -10.18 0.61
CA ALA A 195 -9.65 -8.78 0.85
C ALA A 195 -8.70 -8.10 1.86
N ALA A 196 -8.35 -8.79 2.95
CA ALA A 196 -7.41 -8.29 3.95
C ALA A 196 -5.99 -8.09 3.37
N ARG A 197 -5.52 -9.03 2.52
CA ARG A 197 -4.23 -8.90 1.83
C ARG A 197 -4.22 -7.76 0.84
N GLU A 198 -5.25 -7.62 0.00
CA GLU A 198 -5.37 -6.50 -0.93
C GLU A 198 -5.37 -5.15 -0.20
N GLN A 199 -6.08 -5.06 0.93
CA GLN A 199 -6.07 -3.86 1.76
C GLN A 199 -4.68 -3.59 2.35
N ALA A 200 -4.01 -4.61 2.89
CA ALA A 200 -2.67 -4.47 3.43
C ALA A 200 -1.66 -4.05 2.35
N GLU A 201 -1.71 -4.63 1.16
CA GLU A 201 -0.85 -4.27 0.02
C GLU A 201 -1.06 -2.81 -0.40
N ARG A 202 -2.31 -2.33 -0.48
CA ARG A 202 -2.61 -0.91 -0.76
C ARG A 202 -2.02 0.01 0.31
N MET A 203 -2.15 -0.37 1.59
CA MET A 203 -1.57 0.40 2.70
C MET A 203 -0.04 0.42 2.63
N PHE A 204 0.60 -0.71 2.33
CA PHE A 204 2.05 -0.77 2.18
C PHE A 204 2.54 0.08 1.01
N GLU A 205 1.85 0.05 -0.13
CA GLU A 205 2.21 0.86 -1.30
C GLU A 205 2.04 2.36 -1.01
N SER A 206 0.94 2.75 -0.35
CA SER A 206 0.74 4.13 0.10
C SER A 206 1.86 4.61 1.04
N ASN A 207 2.20 3.81 2.06
CA ASN A 207 3.28 4.14 2.99
C ASN A 207 4.64 4.20 2.30
N ARG A 208 4.89 3.32 1.32
CA ARG A 208 6.12 3.32 0.53
C ARG A 208 6.25 4.61 -0.28
N GLN A 209 5.16 5.08 -0.89
CA GLN A 209 5.11 6.33 -1.63
C GLN A 209 5.32 7.54 -0.71
N GLU A 210 4.68 7.55 0.47
CA GLU A 210 4.86 8.59 1.47
C GLU A 210 6.31 8.68 1.95
N LEU A 211 6.93 7.55 2.31
CA LEU A 211 8.34 7.49 2.72
C LEU A 211 9.29 7.93 1.59
N ALA A 212 8.98 7.58 0.34
CA ALA A 212 9.75 8.06 -0.81
C ALA A 212 9.64 9.60 -0.95
N GLY A 213 8.43 10.15 -0.80
CA GLY A 213 8.19 11.60 -0.80
C GLY A 213 8.96 12.31 0.32
N GLN A 214 8.84 11.84 1.56
CA GLN A 214 9.56 12.39 2.72
C GLN A 214 11.09 12.35 2.52
N ARG A 215 11.62 11.25 1.97
CA ARG A 215 13.05 11.14 1.67
C ARG A 215 13.49 12.17 0.63
N ASP A 216 12.69 12.36 -0.42
CA ASP A 216 13.01 13.29 -1.49
C ASP A 216 12.89 14.76 -1.02
N GLU A 217 11.91 15.07 -0.16
CA GLU A 217 11.81 16.35 0.55
C GLU A 217 13.02 16.62 1.45
N LEU A 218 13.43 15.64 2.27
CA LEU A 218 14.61 15.77 3.13
C LEU A 218 15.90 15.96 2.31
N ARG A 219 16.03 15.27 1.18
CA ARG A 219 17.15 15.47 0.25
C ARG A 219 17.16 16.87 -0.35
N ALA A 220 16.00 17.37 -0.76
CA ALA A 220 15.87 18.73 -1.28
C ALA A 220 16.22 19.78 -0.21
N ALA A 221 15.70 19.62 1.01
CA ALA A 221 16.02 20.49 2.14
C ALA A 221 17.51 20.46 2.50
N LEU A 222 18.14 19.28 2.49
CA LEU A 222 19.58 19.13 2.72
C LEU A 222 20.40 19.82 1.62
N ALA A 223 20.05 19.61 0.34
CA ALA A 223 20.72 20.27 -0.77
C ALA A 223 20.58 21.80 -0.70
N HIS A 224 19.39 22.29 -0.34
CA HIS A 224 19.15 23.71 -0.14
C HIS A 224 20.00 24.27 1.00
N SER A 225 20.04 23.61 2.16
CA SER A 225 20.89 24.01 3.28
C SER A 225 22.39 23.99 2.93
N GLN A 226 22.85 22.99 2.17
CA GLN A 226 24.23 22.96 1.67
C GLN A 226 24.54 24.13 0.74
N GLN A 227 23.59 24.50 -0.12
CA GLN A 227 23.74 25.67 -0.98
C GLN A 227 23.78 26.96 -0.18
N GLU A 228 22.89 27.14 0.81
CA GLU A 228 22.92 28.31 1.70
C GLU A 228 24.24 28.42 2.47
N LEU A 229 24.78 27.29 2.94
CA LEU A 229 26.10 27.25 3.59
C LEU A 229 27.23 27.62 2.62
N SER A 230 27.22 27.10 1.40
CA SER A 230 28.18 27.46 0.35
C SER A 230 28.12 28.97 0.02
N ASP A 231 26.92 29.52 -0.09
CA ASP A 231 26.72 30.95 -0.34
C ASP A 231 27.21 31.80 0.84
N ALA A 232 26.94 31.37 2.08
CA ALA A 232 27.42 32.04 3.29
C ALA A 232 28.94 32.01 3.39
N ILE A 233 29.59 30.88 3.09
CA ILE A 233 31.05 30.75 3.02
C ILE A 233 31.61 31.71 1.96
N THR A 234 31.03 31.73 0.76
CA THR A 234 31.49 32.61 -0.33
C THR A 234 31.37 34.09 0.05
N ARG A 235 30.27 34.48 0.74
CA ARG A 235 30.10 35.84 1.27
C ARG A 235 31.14 36.17 2.35
N LEU A 236 31.40 35.24 3.28
CA LEU A 236 32.41 35.42 4.32
C LEU A 236 33.81 35.56 3.73
N GLU A 237 34.20 34.71 2.78
CA GLU A 237 35.48 34.83 2.06
C GLU A 237 35.57 36.16 1.29
N GLY A 238 34.47 36.64 0.71
CA GLY A 238 34.41 37.94 0.06
C GLY A 238 34.65 39.10 1.04
N VAL A 239 34.03 39.06 2.21
CA VAL A 239 34.22 40.04 3.30
C VAL A 239 35.64 39.96 3.86
N GLU A 240 36.19 38.76 4.05
CA GLU A 240 37.56 38.55 4.48
C GLU A 240 38.56 39.14 3.48
N LYS A 241 38.42 38.83 2.18
CA LYS A 241 39.27 39.41 1.13
C LYS A 241 39.16 40.94 1.07
N HIS A 242 37.95 41.47 1.19
CA HIS A 242 37.74 42.91 1.18
C HIS A 242 38.40 43.59 2.40
N SER A 243 38.19 43.04 3.60
CA SER A 243 38.81 43.58 4.81
C SER A 243 40.33 43.48 4.80
N LEU A 244 40.90 42.38 4.30
CA LEU A 244 42.36 42.25 4.11
C LEU A 244 42.89 43.31 3.13
N LEU A 245 42.20 43.56 2.01
CA LEU A 245 42.58 44.61 1.06
C LEU A 245 42.49 46.01 1.67
N GLU A 246 41.48 46.30 2.49
CA GLU A 246 41.38 47.58 3.22
C GLU A 246 42.49 47.73 4.26
N ILE A 247 42.83 46.66 4.97
CA ILE A 247 43.97 46.65 5.90
C ILE A 247 45.28 46.92 5.15
N ASP A 248 45.51 46.28 4.01
CA ASP A 248 46.71 46.49 3.20
C ASP A 248 46.77 47.90 2.60
N ARG A 249 45.64 48.47 2.16
CA ARG A 249 45.55 49.88 1.77
C ARG A 249 45.85 50.81 2.93
N ALA A 250 45.25 50.59 4.10
CA ALA A 250 45.51 51.40 5.29
C ALA A 250 46.99 51.29 5.72
N ARG A 251 47.59 50.10 5.64
CA ARG A 251 49.01 49.87 5.92
C ARG A 251 49.91 50.60 4.92
N THR A 252 49.65 50.49 3.63
CA THR A 252 50.44 51.19 2.60
C THR A 252 50.30 52.70 2.68
N GLU A 253 49.10 53.22 2.94
CA GLU A 253 48.88 54.64 3.23
C GLU A 253 49.62 55.11 4.47
N ALA A 254 49.57 54.35 5.57
CA ALA A 254 50.31 54.64 6.80
C ALA A 254 51.82 54.61 6.54
N GLN A 255 52.31 53.63 5.80
CA GLN A 255 53.73 53.50 5.45
C GLN A 255 54.20 54.65 4.56
N ASN A 256 53.39 55.08 3.58
CA ASN A 256 53.66 56.25 2.75
C ASN A 256 53.65 57.55 3.58
N LYS A 257 52.72 57.69 4.52
CA LYS A 257 52.69 58.82 5.46
C LYS A 257 53.96 58.85 6.33
N ILE A 258 54.34 57.71 6.93
CA ILE A 258 55.59 57.57 7.69
C ILE A 258 56.80 57.94 6.83
N ALA A 259 56.93 57.37 5.63
CA ALA A 259 58.02 57.69 4.72
C ALA A 259 58.06 59.18 4.33
N SER A 260 56.89 59.82 4.15
CA SER A 260 56.81 61.26 3.88
C SER A 260 57.23 62.11 5.08
N ILE A 261 56.87 61.69 6.29
CA ILE A 261 57.27 62.35 7.54
C ILE A 261 58.77 62.15 7.75
N GLU A 262 59.31 60.95 7.56
CA GLU A 262 60.74 60.67 7.64
C GLU A 262 61.53 61.46 6.60
N ALA A 263 61.02 61.58 5.37
CA ALA A 263 61.65 62.40 4.34
C ALA A 263 61.64 63.89 4.69
N LYS A 264 60.53 64.41 5.24
CA LYS A 264 60.47 65.78 5.77
C LYS A 264 61.42 65.98 6.94
N ALA A 265 61.42 65.08 7.92
CA ALA A 265 62.32 65.13 9.07
C ALA A 265 63.79 65.03 8.65
N LYS A 266 64.13 64.21 7.64
CA LYS A 266 65.48 64.17 7.05
C LYS A 266 65.84 65.49 6.36
N ARG A 267 64.92 66.10 5.61
CA ARG A 267 65.14 67.42 4.98
C ARG A 267 65.34 68.51 6.02
N GLU A 268 64.46 68.58 7.01
CA GLU A 268 64.57 69.51 8.14
C GLU A 268 65.87 69.27 8.90
N SER A 269 66.26 68.02 9.16
CA SER A 269 67.55 67.69 9.76
C SER A 269 68.72 68.15 8.89
N THR A 270 68.69 67.94 7.57
CA THR A 270 69.74 68.44 6.67
C THR A 270 69.79 69.96 6.64
N ASP A 271 68.63 70.63 6.62
CA ASP A 271 68.52 72.09 6.65
C ASP A 271 69.08 72.64 7.97
N TYR A 272 68.71 72.05 9.11
CA TYR A 272 69.28 72.37 10.41
C TYR A 272 70.80 72.13 10.45
N THR A 273 71.32 71.05 9.84
CA THR A 273 72.78 70.85 9.77
C THR A 273 73.48 71.89 8.90
N LEU A 274 72.85 72.33 7.80
CA LEU A 274 73.38 73.39 6.93
C LEU A 274 73.32 74.75 7.61
N GLU A 275 72.22 75.07 8.32
CA GLU A 275 72.10 76.27 9.14
C GLU A 275 73.14 76.27 10.27
N MET A 276 73.32 75.16 10.97
CA MET A 276 74.36 75.02 11.98
C MET A 276 75.77 75.21 11.40
N ALA A 277 76.04 74.70 10.20
CA ALA A 277 77.31 74.94 9.51
C ALA A 277 77.47 76.43 9.13
N ARG A 278 76.41 77.08 8.65
CA ARG A 278 76.39 78.50 8.29
C ARG A 278 76.60 79.40 9.51
N VAL A 279 75.89 79.15 10.60
CA VAL A 279 76.04 79.88 11.88
C VAL A 279 77.42 79.62 12.48
N ASN A 280 77.95 78.40 12.42
CA ASN A 280 79.32 78.14 12.84
C ASN A 280 80.37 78.90 12.01
N ASN A 281 80.16 79.01 10.69
CA ASN A 281 81.02 79.82 9.84
C ASN A 281 80.90 81.31 10.17
N GLN A 282 79.68 81.83 10.38
CA GLN A 282 79.47 83.20 10.85
C GLN A 282 80.12 83.46 12.21
N LEU A 283 80.05 82.50 13.15
CA LEU A 283 80.74 82.59 14.44
C LEU A 283 82.26 82.56 14.29
N ARG A 284 82.80 81.78 13.35
CA ARG A 284 84.24 81.79 13.02
C ARG A 284 84.66 83.13 12.42
N ASP A 285 83.90 83.66 11.47
CA ASP A 285 84.18 84.95 10.84
C ASP A 285 84.07 86.08 11.85
N LEU A 286 83.03 86.10 12.68
CA LEU A 286 82.89 87.08 13.77
C LEU A 286 84.02 86.96 14.79
N ARG A 287 84.47 85.74 15.13
CA ARG A 287 85.67 85.55 15.98
C ARG A 287 86.94 86.06 15.31
N ALA A 288 87.10 85.86 14.00
CA ALA A 288 88.23 86.38 13.24
C ALA A 288 88.20 87.91 13.14
N GLN A 289 87.02 88.50 12.93
CA GLN A 289 86.80 89.95 12.95
C GLN A 289 87.06 90.52 14.34
N LEU A 290 86.61 89.86 15.41
CA LEU A 290 86.90 90.25 16.79
C LEU A 290 88.40 90.17 17.09
N ALA A 291 89.10 89.12 16.62
CA ALA A 291 90.55 88.99 16.74
C ALA A 291 91.30 90.09 15.97
N SER A 292 90.85 90.41 14.76
CA SER A 292 91.41 91.52 13.97
C SER A 292 91.15 92.88 14.60
N ALA A 293 89.94 93.09 15.15
CA ALA A 293 89.57 94.33 15.83
C ALA A 293 90.36 94.52 17.13
N THR A 294 90.52 93.45 17.92
CA THR A 294 91.37 93.46 19.13
C THR A 294 92.84 93.70 18.81
N GLN A 295 93.35 93.17 17.70
CA GLN A 295 94.69 93.46 17.22
C GLN A 295 94.83 94.93 16.74
N GLN A 296 93.80 95.49 16.09
CA GLN A 296 93.76 96.90 15.71
C GLN A 296 93.69 97.84 16.91
N THR A 297 92.89 97.53 17.94
CA THR A 297 92.88 98.33 19.17
C THR A 297 94.21 98.23 19.91
N ALA A 298 94.85 97.06 19.96
CA ALA A 298 96.19 96.93 20.55
C ALA A 298 97.24 97.79 19.81
N LEU A 299 97.17 97.86 18.48
CA LEU A 299 97.99 98.76 17.66
C LEU A 299 97.70 100.24 17.96
N GLN A 300 96.43 100.63 18.02
CA GLN A 300 96.03 102.01 18.35
C GLN A 300 96.38 102.41 19.78
N GLU A 301 96.35 101.48 20.73
CA GLU A 301 96.81 101.70 22.11
C GLU A 301 98.33 101.91 22.14
N GLN A 302 99.08 101.14 21.36
CA GLN A 302 100.53 101.31 21.22
C GLN A 302 100.90 102.64 20.54
N GLU A 303 100.12 103.09 19.56
CA GLU A 303 100.29 104.42 18.96
C GLU A 303 99.96 105.53 19.96
N ASN A 304 98.88 105.39 20.73
CA ASN A 304 98.50 106.35 21.77
C ASN A 304 99.52 106.46 22.91
N THR A 305 100.12 105.35 23.35
CA THR A 305 101.22 105.40 24.33
C THR A 305 102.45 106.09 23.75
N SER A 306 102.81 105.83 22.49
CA SER A 306 103.90 106.54 21.82
C SER A 306 103.64 108.05 21.66
N MET A 307 102.38 108.44 21.42
CA MET A 307 101.97 109.84 21.32
C MET A 307 101.98 110.52 22.69
N ARG A 308 101.58 109.83 23.75
CA ARG A 308 101.69 110.31 25.14
C ARG A 308 103.15 110.51 25.56
N GLU A 309 104.04 109.57 25.23
CA GLU A 309 105.48 109.70 25.49
C GLU A 309 106.15 110.82 24.68
N ARG A 310 105.62 111.15 23.49
CA ARG A 310 106.05 112.32 22.71
C ARG A 310 105.58 113.64 23.33
N LEU A 311 104.35 113.69 23.81
CA LEU A 311 103.79 114.84 24.53
C LEU A 311 104.55 115.11 25.83
N GLN A 312 104.84 114.08 26.62
CA GLN A 312 105.57 114.20 27.88
C GLN A 312 107.02 114.70 27.69
N ARG A 313 107.66 114.34 26.57
CA ARG A 313 108.98 114.86 26.18
C ARG A 313 108.94 116.31 25.71
N ALA A 314 107.86 116.73 25.04
CA ALA A 314 107.67 118.11 24.62
C ALA A 314 107.38 119.04 25.82
N GLU A 315 106.62 118.56 26.81
CA GLU A 315 106.37 119.28 28.07
C GLU A 315 107.68 119.47 28.87
N GLY A 316 108.53 118.44 28.96
CA GLY A 316 109.84 118.56 29.61
C GLY A 316 110.80 119.55 28.94
N GLN A 317 110.69 119.77 27.62
CA GLN A 317 111.47 120.78 26.90
C GLN A 317 110.93 122.20 27.10
N ALA A 318 109.62 122.36 27.27
CA ALA A 318 108.99 123.65 27.56
C ALA A 318 109.35 124.16 28.97
N ASP A 319 109.39 123.28 29.96
CA ASP A 319 109.77 123.62 31.34
C ASP A 319 111.25 124.03 31.46
N HIS A 320 112.13 123.40 30.69
CA HIS A 320 113.55 123.75 30.66
C HIS A 320 113.79 125.17 30.10
N LEU A 321 113.09 125.52 29.02
CA LEU A 321 113.15 126.86 28.40
C LEU A 321 112.48 127.96 29.24
N ALA A 322 111.47 127.61 30.05
CA ALA A 322 110.87 128.54 31.02
C ALA A 322 111.84 128.88 32.16
N SER A 323 112.65 127.91 32.61
CA SER A 323 113.64 128.12 33.67
C SER A 323 114.84 128.97 33.22
N GLU A 324 115.25 128.89 31.95
CA GLU A 324 116.34 129.70 31.37
C GLU A 324 115.92 131.17 31.15
N ASN A 325 114.68 131.42 30.74
CA ASN A 325 114.15 132.78 30.60
C ASN A 325 114.04 133.51 31.96
N ALA A 326 113.70 132.80 33.04
CA ALA A 326 113.64 133.40 34.38
C ALA A 326 115.03 133.85 34.88
N ARG A 327 116.11 133.14 34.52
CA ARG A 327 117.49 133.51 34.86
C ARG A 327 118.00 134.73 34.08
N LEU A 328 117.62 134.87 32.81
CA LEU A 328 118.02 136.00 31.98
C LEU A 328 117.30 137.32 32.37
N VAL A 329 116.06 137.24 32.84
CA VAL A 329 115.31 138.43 33.31
C VAL A 329 115.85 138.96 34.64
N ALA A 330 116.32 138.09 35.54
CA ALA A 330 116.94 138.50 36.81
C ALA A 330 118.28 139.22 36.60
N ALA A 331 119.10 138.78 35.62
CA ALA A 331 120.39 139.39 35.31
C ALA A 331 120.28 140.77 34.62
N LEU A 332 119.17 141.06 33.93
CA LEU A 332 118.92 142.35 33.27
C LEU A 332 118.37 143.44 34.20
N GLN A 333 117.77 143.07 35.34
CA GLN A 333 117.26 144.03 36.33
C GLN A 333 118.35 144.60 37.26
N GLU A 334 119.50 143.94 37.39
CA GLU A 334 120.60 144.36 38.27
C GLU A 334 121.55 145.40 37.62
N ALA A 335 121.54 145.52 36.28
CA ALA A 335 122.44 146.41 35.53
C ALA A 335 121.88 147.82 35.22
N ILE A 336 120.60 148.10 35.49
CA ILE A 336 119.92 149.32 34.99
C ILE A 336 119.60 150.34 36.12
N ALA A 337 119.89 150.03 37.39
CA ALA A 337 119.59 150.92 38.53
C ALA A 337 120.66 151.99 38.89
N ALA A 338 121.81 152.05 38.19
CA ALA A 338 122.94 152.87 38.63
C ALA A 338 123.16 154.23 37.92
N GLN A 339 122.40 154.64 36.90
CA GLN A 339 122.59 155.97 36.29
C GLN A 339 121.30 156.54 35.67
N ARG A 340 120.82 157.62 36.27
CA ARG A 340 119.70 158.48 35.81
C ARG A 340 120.28 159.64 34.98
N PRO A 341 119.54 160.25 34.02
CA PRO A 341 118.66 161.36 34.43
C PRO A 341 117.36 161.58 33.61
N ALA A 342 116.46 162.33 34.24
CA ALA A 342 115.30 163.13 33.80
C ALA A 342 114.74 163.02 32.36
N LEU A 343 113.40 162.90 32.23
CA LEU A 343 112.50 164.01 31.86
C LEU A 343 111.01 163.59 31.81
N ARG A 344 110.18 164.58 32.16
CA ARG A 344 108.70 164.74 32.06
C ARG A 344 107.96 163.94 30.97
N GLY A 345 106.70 163.58 31.28
CA GLY A 345 105.58 163.76 30.33
C GLY A 345 104.42 162.77 30.37
N LYS A 346 103.30 163.19 30.98
CA LYS A 346 101.87 163.06 30.55
C LYS A 346 101.31 161.71 30.00
N SER A 347 100.33 161.19 30.75
CA SER A 347 99.05 160.49 30.39
C SER A 347 98.58 160.54 28.92
N PRO A 348 97.71 159.62 28.38
CA PRO A 348 96.44 159.20 29.03
C PRO A 348 95.81 157.82 28.70
N VAL A 349 94.89 157.43 29.61
CA VAL A 349 93.53 156.83 29.46
C VAL A 349 93.08 156.25 28.10
N ILE A 350 92.56 155.00 28.11
CA ILE A 350 91.30 154.46 27.48
C ILE A 350 91.13 153.03 28.07
N LYS A 351 90.24 152.69 29.01
CA LYS A 351 88.76 152.49 29.04
C LYS A 351 88.15 151.47 28.05
N LYS A 352 87.40 150.52 28.65
CA LYS A 352 86.26 149.70 28.14
C LYS A 352 86.65 148.42 27.38
N ARG A 353 85.95 147.28 27.48
CA ARG A 353 84.78 146.80 28.27
C ARG A 353 84.55 145.31 27.87
N ARG A 354 83.88 144.59 28.78
CA ARG A 354 82.84 143.55 28.54
C ARG A 354 83.30 142.16 28.02
N THR A 355 83.33 141.11 28.85
CA THR A 355 82.22 140.26 29.41
C THR A 355 81.85 139.09 28.48
N PRO A 356 80.97 138.13 28.83
CA PRO A 356 81.35 136.82 29.38
C PRO A 356 80.75 135.62 28.60
N ARG A 357 81.33 134.43 28.73
CA ARG A 357 80.73 133.24 29.37
C ARG A 357 81.73 132.10 29.42
#